data_AF-A0A5N7IVK6-F1
#
_entry.id   AF-A0A5N7IVK6-F1
#
_cell.length_a   1.000
_cell.length_b   1.000
_cell.length_c   1.000
_cell.angle_alpha   90.00
_cell.angle_beta   90.00
_cell.angle_gamma   90.00
#
_symmetry.space_group_name_H-M   'P 1'
#
loop_
_entity.id
_entity.type
_entity.pdbx_description
1 polymer ?
#
loop_
_entity_poly.entity_id
_entity_poly.type
_entity_poly.pdbx_seq_one_letter_code
_entity_poly.pdbx_strand_id
1 'polypeptide(L)' 'EIEALSDKTELGLDKRIIKNIILSKKKIKGKKIFRIKESTKPLIVVRLDVAESLLRRSFKGIKLERLQVEEI' A
#
# COMPACT_ATOMS: atom_id res chain seq x y z
N GLU A 1 -6.23 10.34 1.18
CA GLU A 1 -4.91 9.87 0.67
C GLU A 1 -3.81 10.27 1.64
N ILE A 2 -2.68 9.57 1.64
CA ILE A 2 -1.49 9.93 2.43
C ILE A 2 -0.22 9.74 1.61
N GLU A 3 0.82 10.49 1.94
CA GLU A 3 2.19 10.16 1.54
C GLU A 3 2.65 8.98 2.39
N ALA A 4 2.92 7.84 1.77
CA ALA A 4 3.15 6.57 2.47
C ALA A 4 4.45 5.88 2.05
N LEU A 5 5.06 6.28 0.94
CA LEU A 5 6.21 5.57 0.38
C LEU A 5 7.48 5.87 1.17
N SER A 6 8.28 4.82 1.42
CA SER A 6 9.66 4.95 1.86
C SER A 6 10.50 5.54 0.73
N ASP A 7 11.58 6.22 1.09
CA ASP A 7 12.54 6.81 0.15
C ASP A 7 13.32 5.72 -0.62
N LYS A 8 13.26 4.45 -0.17
CA LYS A 8 13.79 3.27 -0.89
C LYS A 8 12.85 2.73 -1.98
N THR A 9 11.68 3.33 -2.15
CA THR A 9 10.72 2.88 -3.17
C THR A 9 11.26 3.15 -4.56
N GLU A 10 11.33 2.10 -5.38
CA GLU A 10 11.74 2.23 -6.79
C GLU A 10 10.55 2.67 -7.65
N LEU A 11 10.57 3.94 -8.03
CA LEU A 11 9.66 4.48 -9.03
C LEU A 11 10.23 4.19 -10.42
N GLY A 12 9.38 3.70 -11.32
CA GLY A 12 9.71 3.64 -12.75
C GLY A 12 9.98 5.03 -13.32
N LEU A 13 10.65 5.07 -14.48
CA LEU A 13 11.11 6.30 -15.15
C LEU A 13 10.02 7.37 -15.30
N ASP A 14 8.76 6.97 -15.52
CA ASP A 14 7.61 7.86 -15.63
C ASP A 14 6.98 8.30 -14.29
N LYS A 15 7.52 7.86 -13.14
CA LYS A 15 6.92 7.97 -11.79
C LYS A 15 5.49 7.40 -11.65
N ARG A 16 4.93 6.84 -12.74
CA ARG A 16 3.57 6.27 -12.84
C ARG A 16 3.52 4.80 -12.46
N ILE A 17 4.63 4.08 -12.61
CA ILE A 17 4.73 2.64 -12.34
C ILE A 17 5.63 2.47 -11.13
N ILE A 18 5.07 2.07 -9.99
CA ILE A 18 5.88 1.70 -8.83
C ILE A 18 6.27 0.24 -9.03
N LYS A 19 7.56 -0.06 -9.18
CA LYS A 19 8.04 -1.44 -9.38
C LYS A 19 8.11 -2.19 -8.05
N ASN A 20 8.64 -1.53 -7.01
CA ASN A 20 8.75 -2.08 -5.67
C ASN A 20 8.21 -1.07 -4.65
N ILE A 21 6.95 -1.26 -4.23
CA ILE A 21 6.32 -0.42 -3.21
C ILE A 21 6.87 -0.80 -1.84
N ILE A 22 7.56 0.14 -1.19
CA ILE A 22 8.00 0.01 0.20
C ILE A 22 7.29 1.10 1.01
N LEU A 23 6.55 0.70 2.04
CA LEU A 23 5.81 1.64 2.89
C LEU A 23 6.69 2.12 4.05
N SER A 24 6.60 3.38 4.43
CA SER A 24 7.25 3.90 5.64
C SER A 24 6.31 3.81 6.84
N LYS A 25 6.70 3.07 7.89
CA LYS A 25 5.92 2.94 9.13
C LYS A 25 5.61 4.29 9.79
N LYS A 26 6.58 5.22 9.74
CA LYS A 26 6.44 6.59 10.25
C LYS A 26 5.40 7.40 9.48
N LYS A 27 5.38 7.29 8.15
CA LYS A 27 4.46 8.04 7.29
C LYS A 27 3.01 7.49 7.36
N ILE A 28 2.83 6.17 7.47
CA ILE A 28 1.48 5.55 7.58
C ILE A 28 0.77 5.79 8.91
N LYS A 29 1.51 6.10 9.99
CA LYS A 29 0.97 6.43 11.33
C LYS A 29 -0.10 5.46 11.83
N GLY A 30 0.08 4.16 11.57
CA GLY A 30 -0.84 3.09 12.02
C GLY A 30 -2.21 3.06 11.33
N LYS A 31 -2.44 3.83 10.25
CA LYS A 31 -3.71 3.78 9.50
C LYS A 31 -3.94 2.38 8.93
N LYS A 32 -5.17 1.88 9.09
CA LYS A 32 -5.54 0.52 8.66
C LYS A 32 -5.92 0.41 7.19
N ILE A 33 -6.48 1.48 6.61
CA ILE A 33 -6.93 1.54 5.22
C ILE A 33 -6.57 2.93 4.69
N PHE A 34 -5.88 3.00 3.55
CA PHE A 34 -5.53 4.27 2.93
C PHE A 34 -5.22 4.12 1.44
N ARG A 35 -5.19 5.26 0.73
CA ARG A 35 -4.73 5.37 -0.66
C ARG A 35 -3.40 6.12 -0.71
N ILE A 36 -2.46 5.61 -1.51
CA ILE A 36 -1.13 6.20 -1.75
C ILE A 36 -1.28 7.43 -2.64
N LYS A 37 -0.84 8.60 -2.17
CA LYS A 37 -0.95 9.89 -2.90
C LYS A 37 0.03 9.97 -4.07
N GLU A 38 1.18 9.34 -3.92
CA GLU A 38 2.30 9.37 -4.87
C GLU A 38 2.05 8.54 -6.14
N SER A 39 1.02 7.68 -6.16
CA SER A 39 0.68 6.87 -7.33
C SER A 39 -0.42 7.54 -8.15
N THR A 40 -0.25 7.54 -9.47
CA THR A 40 -1.31 7.96 -10.40
C THR A 40 -2.43 6.93 -10.51
N LYS A 41 -2.18 5.67 -10.16
CA LYS A 41 -3.21 4.62 -10.07
C LYS A 41 -3.79 4.59 -8.66
N PRO A 42 -5.10 4.31 -8.50
CA PRO A 42 -5.70 4.18 -7.19
C PRO A 42 -5.20 2.89 -6.51
N LEU A 43 -4.14 3.02 -5.70
CA LEU A 43 -3.62 1.92 -4.89
C LEU A 43 -4.21 1.98 -3.48
N ILE A 44 -5.06 1.00 -3.16
CA ILE A 44 -5.66 0.84 -1.83
C ILE A 44 -4.77 -0.09 -1.02
N VAL A 45 -4.23 0.42 0.08
CA VAL A 45 -3.46 -0.35 1.05
C VAL A 45 -4.34 -0.67 2.24
N VAL A 46 -4.32 -1.93 2.65
CA VAL A 46 -5.00 -2.41 3.84
C VAL A 46 -4.00 -3.09 4.78
N ARG A 47 -4.20 -2.91 6.08
CA ARG A 47 -3.46 -3.63 7.12
C ARG A 47 -3.91 -5.09 7.15
N LEU A 48 -3.05 -5.99 7.62
CA LEU A 48 -3.29 -7.43 7.60
C LEU A 48 -4.60 -7.84 8.29
N ASP A 49 -4.96 -7.23 9.42
CA ASP A 49 -6.24 -7.49 10.10
C ASP A 49 -7.47 -7.16 9.24
N VAL A 50 -7.38 -6.10 8.44
CA VAL A 50 -8.42 -5.72 7.47
C VAL A 50 -8.43 -6.70 6.30
N ALA A 51 -7.25 -7.07 5.78
CA ALA A 51 -7.14 -8.07 4.71
C ALA A 51 -7.79 -9.41 5.12
N GLU A 52 -7.53 -9.88 6.33
CA GLU A 52 -8.17 -11.08 6.90
C GLU A 52 -9.69 -10.93 7.00
N SER A 53 -10.17 -9.77 7.48
CA SER A 53 -11.61 -9.48 7.54
C SER A 53 -12.27 -9.45 6.17
N LEU A 54 -11.55 -8.99 5.14
CA LEU A 54 -12.03 -9.03 3.75
C LEU A 54 -12.06 -10.46 3.21
N LEU A 55 -11.02 -11.25 3.45
CA LEU A 55 -10.92 -12.65 3.00
C LEU A 55 -11.98 -13.55 3.62
N ARG A 56 -12.47 -13.23 4.83
CA ARG A 56 -13.59 -13.96 5.47
C ARG A 56 -14.97 -13.69 4.84
N ARG A 57 -15.07 -12.73 3.92
CA ARG A 57 -16.34 -12.36 3.27
C ARG A 57 -16.43 -12.98 1.88
N SER A 58 -17.65 -13.18 1.41
CA SER A 58 -17.96 -13.75 0.09
C SER A 58 -17.77 -12.75 -1.06
N PHE A 59 -16.59 -12.13 -1.17
CA PHE A 59 -16.26 -11.32 -2.34
C PHE A 59 -16.15 -12.20 -3.59
N LYS A 60 -16.70 -11.74 -4.72
CA LYS A 60 -16.63 -12.47 -6.00
C LYS A 60 -15.22 -12.54 -6.59
N GLY A 61 -14.35 -11.59 -6.24
CA GLY A 61 -12.96 -11.58 -6.67
C GLY A 61 -12.18 -10.43 -6.04
N ILE A 62 -11.05 -10.75 -5.40
CA ILE A 62 -10.08 -9.79 -4.88
C ILE A 62 -8.67 -10.31 -5.15
N LYS A 63 -7.75 -9.41 -5.51
CA LYS A 63 -6.31 -9.70 -5.54
C LYS A 63 -5.64 -8.87 -4.46
N LEU A 64 -4.91 -9.55 -3.57
CA LEU A 64 -4.09 -8.91 -2.55
C LEU A 64 -2.63 -9.21 -2.86
N GLU A 65 -1.79 -8.21 -2.70
CA GLU A 65 -0.34 -8.32 -2.84
C GLU A 65 0.30 -7.80 -1.55
N ARG A 66 1.27 -8.54 -1.03
CA ARG A 66 1.93 -8.20 0.24
C ARG A 66 2.95 -7.09 -0.03
N LEU A 67 2.84 -6.01 0.73
CA LEU A 67 3.77 -4.88 0.65
C LEU A 67 4.79 -4.95 1.79
N GLN A 68 6.02 -4.56 1.48
CA GLN A 68 7.05 -4.40 2.50
C GLN A 68 6.81 -3.11 3.29
N VAL A 69 7.09 -3.15 4.59
CA VAL A 69 7.07 -1.98 5.48
C VAL A 69 8.46 -1.80 6.05
N GLU A 70 8.97 -0.58 5.97
CA GLU A 70 10.23 -0.19 6.58
C GLU A 70 9.99 0.51 7.93
N GLU A 71 10.78 0.11 8.92
CA GLU A 71 10.84 0.69 10.26
C GLU A 71 12.12 1.52 10.39
N ILE A 72 12.06 2.81 10.04
CA ILE A 72 13.09 3.79 10.37
C ILE A 72 12.42 4.92 11.16
#